data_AF-A0AAC8UBD9-F1
#
_entry.id   AF-A0AAC8UBD9-F1
#
_cell.length_a   1.000
_cell.length_b   1.000
_cell.length_c   1.000
_cell.angle_alpha   90.00
_cell.angle_beta   90.00
_cell.angle_gamma   90.00
#
_symmetry.space_group_name_H-M   'P 1'
#
loop_
_entity.id
_entity.type
_entity.pdbx_description
1 polymer ?
#
loop_
_entity_poly.entity_id
_entity_poly.type
_entity_poly.pdbx_seq_one_letter_code
_entity_poly.pdbx_strand_id
1 'polypeptide(L)'
;MANNERYPLQQIILNDLTEHNKFALLLLFLIVLTAVGTVWVTHQTRLLTAEQGKLIQDQRKLENQYVNLQLEESAKSQKSRVEAAAVSFGLQPIKKEQEIILVE
;
A
#
# COMPACT_ATOMS: atom_id res chain seq x y z
N MET A 1 1.68 62.80 44.77
CA MET A 1 1.07 61.46 44.87
C MET A 1 0.94 60.92 43.46
N ALA A 2 1.96 60.18 43.01
CA ALA A 2 2.03 59.68 41.65
C ALA A 2 1.27 58.36 41.55
N ASN A 3 0.00 58.42 41.15
CA ASN A 3 -0.74 57.22 40.76
C ASN A 3 -0.22 56.76 39.40
N ASN A 4 0.78 55.88 39.45
CA ASN A 4 1.26 55.16 38.29
C ASN A 4 0.26 54.05 37.97
N GLU A 5 -0.90 54.42 37.40
CA GLU A 5 -1.82 53.48 36.79
C GLU A 5 -1.14 52.90 35.56
N ARG A 6 -0.40 51.80 35.76
CA ARG A 6 -0.01 50.91 34.67
C ARG A 6 -1.30 50.35 34.10
N TYR A 7 -1.92 51.07 33.17
CA TYR A 7 -2.99 50.54 32.36
C TYR A 7 -2.48 49.22 31.76
N PRO A 8 -3.09 48.07 32.08
CA PRO A 8 -2.69 46.82 31.48
C PRO A 8 -3.20 46.82 30.04
N LEU A 9 -2.49 47.54 29.16
CA LEU A 9 -2.82 47.68 27.73
C LEU A 9 -3.00 46.31 27.08
N GLN A 10 -2.18 45.33 27.50
CA GLN A 10 -2.27 43.94 27.07
C GLN A 10 -3.64 43.32 27.41
N GLN A 11 -4.17 43.57 28.60
CA GLN A 11 -5.49 43.06 29.00
C GLN A 11 -6.61 43.76 28.24
N ILE A 12 -6.50 45.07 28.02
CA ILE A 12 -7.52 45.83 27.28
C ILE A 12 -7.58 45.36 25.81
N ILE A 13 -6.43 45.18 25.17
CA ILE A 13 -6.34 44.68 23.78
C ILE A 13 -6.87 43.25 23.67
N LEU A 14 -6.50 42.38 24.61
CA LEU A 14 -7.03 41.01 24.67
C LEU A 14 -8.55 41.03 24.85
N ASN A 15 -9.05 41.85 25.77
CA ASN A 15 -10.47 41.94 26.07
C ASN A 15 -11.25 42.47 24.86
N ASP A 16 -10.76 43.51 24.18
CA ASP A 16 -11.39 44.09 22.98
C ASP A 16 -11.40 43.12 21.79
N LEU A 17 -10.28 42.40 21.57
CA LEU A 17 -10.18 41.36 20.56
C LEU A 17 -11.18 40.21 20.82
N THR A 18 -11.37 39.84 22.08
CA THR A 18 -12.32 38.79 22.48
C THR A 18 -13.77 39.28 22.59
N GLU A 19 -14.03 40.55 22.89
CA GLU A 19 -15.38 41.09 23.06
C GLU A 19 -16.00 41.41 21.70
N HIS A 20 -15.25 42.09 20.82
CA HIS A 20 -15.77 42.59 19.54
C HIS A 20 -15.75 41.53 18.43
N ASN A 21 -14.86 40.53 18.53
CA ASN A 21 -14.58 39.62 17.40
C ASN A 21 -14.60 38.12 17.76
N LYS A 22 -15.55 37.72 18.63
CA LYS A 22 -15.78 36.31 19.04
C LYS A 22 -15.91 35.37 17.85
N PHE A 23 -16.62 35.79 16.80
CA PHE A 23 -16.81 35.01 15.58
C PHE A 23 -15.50 34.80 14.81
N ALA A 24 -14.67 35.84 14.64
CA ALA A 24 -13.40 35.68 13.94
C ALA A 24 -12.42 34.79 14.71
N LEU A 25 -12.40 34.87 16.05
CA LEU A 25 -11.58 33.99 16.89
C LEU A 25 -12.03 32.52 16.76
N LEU A 26 -13.34 32.26 16.76
CA LEU A 26 -13.88 30.91 16.52
C LEU A 26 -13.48 30.41 15.14
N LEU A 27 -13.61 31.23 14.11
CA LEU A 27 -13.28 30.88 12.74
C LEU A 27 -11.77 30.63 12.58
N LEU A 28 -10.93 31.43 13.23
CA LEU A 28 -9.48 31.22 13.31
C LEU A 28 -9.15 29.88 13.96
N PHE A 29 -9.79 29.55 15.08
CA PHE A 29 -9.61 28.27 15.73
C PHE A 29 -10.06 27.10 14.84
N LEU A 30 -11.19 27.25 14.14
CA LEU A 30 -11.69 26.26 13.20
C LEU A 30 -10.70 26.01 12.04
N ILE A 31 -10.07 27.06 11.51
CA ILE A 31 -9.03 26.95 10.47
C ILE A 31 -7.82 26.18 11.00
N VAL A 32 -7.35 26.49 12.21
CA VAL A 32 -6.21 25.79 12.83
C VAL A 32 -6.54 24.31 13.04
N LEU A 33 -7.73 24.00 13.57
CA LEU A 33 -8.19 22.62 13.73
C LEU A 33 -8.27 21.89 12.39
N THR A 34 -8.79 22.55 11.35
CA THR A 34 -8.89 21.97 10.01
C THR A 34 -7.50 21.69 9.45
N ALA A 35 -6.55 22.61 9.59
CA ALA A 35 -5.18 22.44 9.14
C ALA A 35 -4.50 21.25 9.84
N VAL A 36 -4.57 21.17 11.17
CA VAL A 36 -4.02 20.03 11.93
C VAL A 36 -4.73 18.73 11.55
N GLY A 37 -6.05 18.76 11.41
CA GLY A 37 -6.85 17.61 10.99
C GLY A 37 -6.44 17.09 9.62
N THR A 38 -6.23 17.95 8.63
CA THR A 38 -5.78 17.52 7.29
C THR A 38 -4.40 16.87 7.32
N VAL A 39 -3.45 17.40 8.10
CA VAL A 39 -2.12 16.81 8.27
C VAL A 39 -2.21 15.45 8.97
N TRP A 40 -3.03 15.35 10.02
CA TRP A 40 -3.26 14.11 10.76
C TRP A 40 -3.88 13.03 9.89
N VAL A 41 -4.94 13.36 9.14
CA VAL A 41 -5.58 12.45 8.20
C VAL A 41 -4.56 11.98 7.15
N THR A 42 -3.77 12.89 6.58
CA THR A 42 -2.74 12.54 5.58
C THR A 42 -1.70 11.57 6.15
N HIS A 43 -1.24 11.79 7.38
CA HIS A 43 -0.31 10.89 8.05
C HIS A 43 -0.94 9.51 8.28
N GLN A 44 -2.19 9.47 8.73
CA GLN A 44 -2.88 8.23 9.00
C GLN A 44 -3.22 7.44 7.74
N THR A 45 -3.62 8.12 6.67
CA THR A 45 -3.83 7.50 5.35
C THR A 45 -2.53 6.88 4.84
N ARG A 46 -1.38 7.55 4.98
CA ARG A 46 -0.09 6.98 4.59
C ARG A 46 0.26 5.69 5.35
N LEU A 47 0.00 5.65 6.65
CA LEU A 47 0.25 4.45 7.46
C LEU A 47 -0.70 3.31 7.10
N LEU A 48 -2.00 3.57 7.00
CA LEU A 48 -3.00 2.56 6.65
C LEU A 48 -2.76 2.01 5.22
N THR A 49 -2.44 2.88 4.26
CA THR A 49 -2.13 2.45 2.89
C THR A 49 -0.87 1.62 2.82
N ALA A 50 0.14 1.88 3.66
CA ALA A 50 1.35 1.06 3.71
C ALA A 50 1.07 -0.36 4.22
N GLU A 51 0.24 -0.51 5.26
CA GLU A 51 -0.14 -1.82 5.80
C GLU A 51 -1.00 -2.62 4.81
N GLN A 52 -2.00 -1.99 4.21
CA GLN A 52 -2.82 -2.60 3.16
C GLN A 52 -1.96 -2.98 1.95
N GLY A 53 -1.02 -2.13 1.56
CA GLY A 53 -0.07 -2.41 0.48
C GLY A 53 0.76 -3.65 0.73
N LYS A 54 1.24 -3.84 1.97
CA LYS A 54 1.99 -5.05 2.36
C LYS A 54 1.15 -6.31 2.24
N LEU A 55 -0.09 -6.29 2.74
CA LEU A 55 -0.99 -7.44 2.66
C LEU A 55 -1.33 -7.81 1.21
N ILE A 56 -1.57 -6.81 0.36
CA ILE A 56 -1.81 -6.98 -1.07
C ILE A 56 -0.57 -7.57 -1.76
N GLN A 57 0.63 -7.14 -1.38
CA GLN A 57 1.88 -7.67 -1.94
C GLN A 57 2.05 -9.16 -1.62
N ASP A 58 1.78 -9.57 -0.37
CA ASP A 58 1.87 -10.97 0.03
C ASP A 58 0.84 -11.84 -0.70
N GLN A 59 -0.40 -11.37 -0.84
CA GLN A 59 -1.43 -12.04 -1.63
C GLN A 59 -1.01 -12.23 -3.08
N ARG A 60 -0.53 -11.17 -3.74
CA ARG A 60 -0.03 -11.24 -5.13
C ARG A 60 1.14 -12.20 -5.28
N LYS A 61 2.02 -12.28 -4.29
CA LYS A 61 3.14 -13.22 -4.30
C LYS A 61 2.66 -14.67 -4.24
N LEU A 62 1.63 -14.94 -3.45
CA LEU A 62 1.05 -16.28 -3.33
C LEU A 62 0.28 -16.67 -4.60
N GLU A 63 -0.50 -15.74 -5.17
CA GLU A 63 -1.25 -15.95 -6.41
C GLU A 63 -0.32 -16.30 -7.58
N ASN A 64 0.80 -15.58 -7.74
CA ASN A 64 1.79 -15.89 -8.77
C ASN A 64 2.39 -17.30 -8.58
N GLN A 65 2.70 -17.69 -7.35
CA GLN A 65 3.21 -19.03 -7.07
C GLN A 65 2.17 -20.11 -7.40
N TYR A 66 0.90 -19.86 -7.08
CA TYR A 66 -0.20 -20.78 -7.38
C TYR A 66 -0.36 -20.98 -8.89
N VAL A 67 -0.41 -19.89 -9.66
CA VAL A 67 -0.52 -19.95 -11.13
C VAL A 67 0.69 -20.69 -11.73
N ASN A 68 1.90 -20.39 -11.25
CA ASN A 68 3.10 -21.08 -11.72
C ASN A 68 3.04 -22.59 -11.45
N LEU A 69 2.63 -22.99 -10.24
CA LEU A 69 2.49 -24.40 -9.89
C LEU A 69 1.41 -25.09 -10.74
N GLN A 70 0.29 -24.41 -11.01
CA GLN A 70 -0.76 -24.98 -11.84
C GLN A 70 -0.31 -25.18 -13.30
N LEU A 71 0.51 -24.27 -13.82
CA LEU A 71 1.13 -24.44 -15.14
C LEU A 71 2.10 -25.62 -15.16
N GLU A 72 2.92 -25.78 -14.11
CA GLU A 72 3.85 -26.90 -13.98
C GLU A 72 3.12 -28.26 -13.92
N GLU A 73 2.09 -28.38 -13.08
CA GLU A 73 1.27 -29.58 -12.97
C GLU A 73 0.52 -29.90 -14.28
N SER A 74 -0.01 -28.88 -14.96
CA SER A 74 -0.68 -29.06 -16.24
C SER A 74 0.28 -29.54 -17.33
N ALA A 75 1.49 -28.96 -17.40
CA ALA A 75 2.52 -29.37 -18.34
C ALA A 75 2.99 -30.81 -18.06
N LYS A 76 3.20 -31.16 -16.78
CA LYS A 76 3.61 -32.50 -16.36
C LYS A 76 2.53 -33.54 -16.61
N SER A 77 1.27 -33.22 -16.34
CA SER A 77 0.12 -34.07 -16.63
C SER A 77 -0.03 -34.30 -18.13
N GLN A 78 0.08 -33.25 -18.94
CA GLN A 78 0.05 -33.38 -20.41
C GLN A 78 1.20 -34.25 -20.92
N LYS A 79 2.42 -34.05 -20.42
CA LYS A 79 3.58 -34.89 -20.75
C LYS A 79 3.33 -36.35 -20.37
N SER A 80 2.84 -36.61 -19.16
CA SER A 80 2.52 -37.96 -18.68
C SER A 80 1.44 -38.63 -19.54
N ARG A 81 0.40 -37.89 -19.96
CA ARG A 81 -0.63 -38.40 -20.88
C ARG A 81 -0.05 -38.76 -22.25
N VAL A 82 0.83 -37.92 -22.81
CA VAL A 82 1.48 -38.18 -24.09
C VAL A 82 2.43 -39.38 -23.98
N GLU A 83 3.21 -39.48 -22.92
CA GLU A 83 4.07 -40.64 -22.65
C GLU A 83 3.27 -41.94 -22.49
N ALA A 84 2.16 -41.92 -21.74
CA ALA A 84 1.30 -43.08 -21.58
C ALA A 84 0.70 -43.56 -22.92
N ALA A 85 0.24 -42.61 -23.76
CA ALA A 85 -0.24 -42.93 -25.10
C ALA A 85 0.87 -43.50 -25.99
N ALA A 86 2.08 -42.91 -25.96
CA ALA A 86 3.23 -43.38 -26.72
C ALA A 86 3.63 -44.82 -26.34
N VAL A 87 3.62 -45.14 -25.02
CA VAL A 87 3.85 -46.50 -24.53
C VAL A 87 2.79 -47.48 -25.03
N SER A 88 1.51 -47.09 -25.07
CA SER A 88 0.46 -47.93 -25.66
C SER A 88 0.66 -48.21 -27.16
N PHE A 89 1.29 -47.30 -27.90
CA PHE A 89 1.68 -47.52 -29.30
C PHE A 89 3.02 -48.29 -29.46
N GLY A 90 3.63 -48.74 -28.35
CA GLY A 90 4.91 -49.47 -28.38
C GLY A 90 6.13 -48.57 -28.63
N LEU A 91 5.95 -47.25 -28.59
CA LEU A 91 7.05 -46.29 -28.74
C LEU A 91 7.84 -46.20 -27.44
N GLN A 92 9.16 -46.16 -27.54
CA GLN A 92 10.06 -45.99 -26.41
C GLN A 92 10.73 -44.60 -26.47
N PRO A 93 10.97 -43.95 -25.33
CA PRO A 93 11.76 -42.73 -25.30
C PRO A 93 13.17 -42.99 -25.87
N ILE A 94 13.63 -42.08 -26.72
CA ILE A 94 14.95 -42.16 -27.37
C ILE A 94 16.03 -42.17 -26.28
N LYS A 95 16.93 -43.15 -26.32
CA LYS A 95 18.07 -43.20 -25.38
C LYS A 95 19.15 -42.22 -25.82
N LYS A 96 19.88 -41.64 -24.87
CA LYS A 96 20.98 -40.69 -25.15
C LYS A 96 22.05 -41.27 -26.09
N GLU A 97 22.20 -42.59 -26.15
CA GLU A 97 23.12 -43.26 -27.09
C GLU A 97 22.72 -43.12 -28.57
N GLN A 98 21.47 -42.73 -28.85
CA GLN A 98 20.89 -42.61 -30.19
C GLN A 98 20.76 -41.15 -30.66
N GLU A 99 21.16 -40.19 -29.83
CA GLU A 99 21.02 -38.76 -30.08
C GLU A 99 22.23 -38.25 -30.87
N ILE A 100 22.08 -38.06 -32.19
CA ILE A 100 23.11 -37.46 -33.05
C ILE A 100 22.84 -35.95 -33.14
N ILE A 101 23.67 -35.16 -32.46
CA ILE A 101 23.58 -33.70 -32.52
C ILE A 101 24.30 -33.23 -33.80
N LEU A 102 23.52 -32.79 -34.77
CA LEU A 102 24.05 -32.11 -35.96
C LEU A 102 24.39 -30.67 -35.55
N VAL A 103 25.69 -30.36 -35.51
CA VAL A 103 26.19 -29.00 -35.33
C VAL A 103 26.45 -28.44 -36.73
N GLU A 104 25.72 -27.40 -37.12
CA GLU A 104 26.03 -26.56 -38.29
C GLU A 104 27.19 -25.60 -37.97
#